data_AF-A0A955B067-F1
#
_entry.id   AF-A0A955B067-F1
#
_cell.length_a   1.000
_cell.length_b   1.000
_cell.length_c   1.000
_cell.angle_alpha   90.00
_cell.angle_beta   90.00
_cell.angle_gamma   90.00
#
_symmetry.space_group_name_H-M   'P 1'
#
loop_
_entity.id
_entity.type
_entity.pdbx_description
1 polymer ?
#
loop_
_entity_poly.entity_id
_entity_poly.type
_entity_poly.pdbx_seq_one_letter_code
_entity_poly.pdbx_strand_id
1 'polypeptide(L)'
;MTYRSIDSERYSIWLGQVLALAAAYTLAGRLALLLAIPPGYASAVWPAAGIALAAVLLYGNRLWLGVLLGSFCVNAITAWQHGPSWWSMGTAAAIGVGASFQALAGAGLIRRFVGFPTSLNRESEIAKFLLLGGPVSCVVGATCGAAVLLCGTIPPSRFLFSWFTWWVGDTVGVLIFTPLILTFLALPRSAWTKRRFTVGAPLVVTFAVTVLFFVIARHWDQKRGEQAFRQQAHVVVSAIREKCQVPLESVLCLQNFYHGSENITRDEFHTVVGAMLQRHPGMQALEWVERVPRDSRTDYERHQSAELSSPYHITERDSQSRMTLATVRDEYFPVRYLAPLEGNERALGYDLGSSPDRLAALRLACDTGEAVASGRLVLVQEEQQRSGIIIFAPVYRMGRPAATVEDRRRELVGFTLGVFRVEDIVDAAVSELGINGLRVQLVDVTSEDDPTALGACSLTERGTRWIDGRAEPGKLEGPTHAATFEFAKRIWKVEVACGPEFADATRPFQVWCVLAGGLMLVSTIGGFLLILTGRTAQIEALVDERTAKLKNANVRLQHLTLQAESASRAKSEFL
;
A
#
# COMPACT_ATOMS: atom_id res chain seq x y z
N MET A 1 65.52 -1.58 10.79
CA MET A 1 64.39 -1.58 9.82
C MET A 1 63.29 -2.60 10.12
N THR A 2 63.46 -3.51 11.08
CA THR A 2 62.55 -4.67 11.31
C THR A 2 61.28 -4.35 12.11
N TYR A 3 61.30 -3.37 13.03
CA TYR A 3 60.16 -3.07 13.91
C TYR A 3 58.97 -2.40 13.19
N ARG A 4 59.21 -1.55 12.18
CA ARG A 4 58.14 -0.89 11.39
C ARG A 4 57.34 -1.86 10.51
N SER A 5 57.91 -3.00 10.12
CA SER A 5 57.26 -3.97 9.22
C SER A 5 56.15 -4.76 9.92
N ILE A 6 56.36 -5.17 11.17
CA ILE A 6 55.44 -6.01 11.95
C ILE A 6 54.16 -5.23 12.34
N ASP A 7 54.30 -3.94 12.66
CA ASP A 7 53.14 -3.08 12.96
C ASP A 7 52.31 -2.76 11.70
N SER A 8 52.97 -2.63 10.54
CA SER A 8 52.28 -2.41 9.27
C SER A 8 51.43 -3.60 8.85
N GLU A 9 51.93 -4.83 9.05
CA GLU A 9 51.23 -6.07 8.71
C GLU A 9 50.02 -6.31 9.64
N ARG A 10 50.18 -6.05 10.94
CA ARG A 10 49.08 -6.11 11.92
C ARG A 10 47.99 -5.09 11.60
N TYR A 11 48.37 -3.87 11.19
CA TYR A 11 47.43 -2.84 10.79
C TYR A 11 46.68 -3.22 9.51
N SER A 12 47.37 -3.75 8.50
CA SER A 12 46.72 -4.20 7.25
C SER A 12 45.75 -5.37 7.47
N ILE A 13 46.10 -6.32 8.33
CA ILE A 13 45.19 -7.44 8.68
C ILE A 13 43.95 -6.91 9.40
N TRP A 14 44.13 -6.03 10.40
CA TRP A 14 43.02 -5.43 11.11
C TRP A 14 42.10 -4.62 10.20
N LEU A 15 42.67 -3.79 9.32
CA LEU A 15 41.91 -3.01 8.35
C LEU A 15 41.14 -3.93 7.39
N GLY A 16 41.79 -5.00 6.90
CA GLY A 16 41.14 -6.01 6.09
C GLY A 16 39.95 -6.68 6.80
N GLN A 17 40.08 -7.01 8.09
CA GLN A 17 38.99 -7.57 8.89
C GLN A 17 37.84 -6.57 9.10
N VAL A 18 38.14 -5.29 9.32
CA VAL A 18 37.14 -4.22 9.44
C VAL A 18 36.35 -4.09 8.15
N LEU A 19 37.03 -4.02 7.00
CA LEU A 19 36.39 -3.91 5.69
C LEU A 19 35.59 -5.16 5.33
N ALA A 20 36.11 -6.35 5.60
CA ALA A 20 35.40 -7.60 5.36
C ALA A 20 34.13 -7.72 6.23
N LEU A 21 34.21 -7.34 7.51
CA LEU A 21 33.04 -7.32 8.39
C LEU A 21 32.01 -6.28 7.93
N ALA A 22 32.46 -5.07 7.55
CA ALA A 22 31.57 -4.05 7.03
C ALA A 22 30.82 -4.55 5.79
N ALA A 23 31.52 -5.15 4.82
CA ALA A 23 30.92 -5.71 3.62
C ALA A 23 29.94 -6.86 3.94
N ALA A 24 30.32 -7.80 4.82
CA ALA A 24 29.46 -8.91 5.22
C ALA A 24 28.20 -8.42 5.96
N TYR A 25 28.35 -7.45 6.87
CA TYR A 25 27.23 -6.83 7.57
C TYR A 25 26.30 -6.13 6.57
N THR A 26 26.86 -5.35 5.65
CA THR A 26 26.06 -4.63 4.64
C THR A 26 25.31 -5.59 3.74
N LEU A 27 25.97 -6.62 3.20
CA LEU A 27 25.32 -7.61 2.35
C LEU A 27 24.19 -8.34 3.10
N ALA A 28 24.47 -8.80 4.32
CA ALA A 28 23.50 -9.48 5.16
C ALA A 28 22.30 -8.59 5.52
N GLY A 29 22.54 -7.33 5.87
CA GLY A 29 21.47 -6.35 6.15
C GLY A 29 20.62 -6.05 4.91
N ARG A 30 21.24 -5.91 3.74
CA ARG A 30 20.51 -5.70 2.47
C ARG A 30 19.63 -6.89 2.09
N LEU A 31 20.14 -8.12 2.24
CA LEU A 31 19.35 -9.33 2.02
C LEU A 31 18.20 -9.44 3.04
N ALA A 32 18.45 -9.07 4.29
CA ALA A 32 17.41 -9.05 5.32
C ALA A 32 16.28 -8.06 5.01
N LEU A 33 16.60 -6.89 4.45
CA LEU A 33 15.60 -5.90 4.04
C LEU A 33 14.70 -6.39 2.90
N LEU A 34 15.11 -7.38 2.09
CA LEU A 34 14.21 -8.02 1.11
C LEU A 34 13.07 -8.81 1.81
N LEU A 35 13.31 -9.23 3.06
CA LEU A 35 12.35 -9.93 3.90
C LEU A 35 11.56 -8.99 4.83
N ALA A 36 11.74 -7.67 4.71
CA ALA A 36 10.96 -6.70 5.48
C ALA A 36 9.48 -6.73 5.06
N ILE A 37 8.59 -6.61 6.06
CA ILE A 37 7.13 -6.62 5.85
C ILE A 37 6.61 -5.18 5.99
N PRO A 38 6.00 -4.59 4.93
CA PRO A 38 5.42 -3.25 5.00
C PRO A 38 4.34 -3.13 6.11
N PRO A 39 4.15 -1.95 6.73
CA PRO A 39 4.86 -0.69 6.52
C PRO A 39 6.13 -0.51 7.38
N GLY A 40 6.64 -1.59 8.00
CA GLY A 40 7.85 -1.54 8.83
C GLY A 40 9.14 -1.66 8.01
N TYR A 41 10.11 -0.78 8.27
CA TYR A 41 11.48 -0.92 7.71
C TYR A 41 12.30 -2.02 8.39
N ALA A 42 11.77 -2.66 9.45
CA ALA A 42 12.46 -3.67 10.22
C ALA A 42 12.20 -5.08 9.65
N SER A 43 13.28 -5.81 9.38
CA SER A 43 13.19 -7.22 9.02
C SER A 43 12.98 -8.08 10.26
N ALA A 44 12.14 -9.11 10.18
CA ALA A 44 11.91 -10.03 11.30
C ALA A 44 13.15 -10.89 11.64
N VAL A 45 14.18 -10.87 10.80
CA VAL A 45 15.50 -11.46 11.07
C VAL A 45 16.59 -10.50 10.61
N TRP A 46 17.59 -10.26 11.46
CA TRP A 46 18.73 -9.41 11.14
C TRP A 46 20.05 -10.19 11.22
N PRO A 47 20.43 -10.95 10.17
CA PRO A 47 21.63 -11.80 10.17
C PRO A 47 22.91 -11.01 10.47
N ALA A 48 22.94 -9.73 10.10
CA ALA A 48 24.06 -8.84 10.33
C ALA A 48 24.41 -8.68 11.82
N ALA A 49 23.42 -8.71 12.74
CA ALA A 49 23.68 -8.70 14.18
C ALA A 49 24.43 -9.95 14.65
N GLY A 50 24.05 -11.13 14.15
CA GLY A 50 24.75 -12.38 14.46
C GLY A 50 26.16 -12.45 13.87
N ILE A 51 26.34 -11.94 12.65
CA ILE A 51 27.66 -11.78 12.02
C ILE A 51 28.54 -10.85 12.85
N ALA A 52 28.01 -9.70 13.27
CA ALA A 52 28.72 -8.74 14.11
C ALA A 52 29.18 -9.36 15.43
N LEU A 53 28.28 -10.03 16.16
CA LEU A 53 28.62 -10.66 17.43
C LEU A 53 29.67 -11.76 17.25
N ALA A 54 29.51 -12.63 16.24
CA ALA A 54 30.48 -13.69 15.96
C ALA A 54 31.87 -13.11 15.64
N ALA A 55 31.94 -12.08 14.79
CA ALA A 55 33.19 -11.45 14.41
C ALA A 55 33.89 -10.78 15.60
N VAL A 56 33.14 -10.05 16.44
CA VAL A 56 33.69 -9.42 17.65
C VAL A 56 34.17 -10.47 18.65
N LEU A 57 33.47 -11.60 18.80
CA LEU A 57 33.92 -12.72 19.64
C LEU A 57 35.23 -13.33 19.14
N LEU A 58 35.29 -13.65 17.85
CA LEU A 58 36.40 -14.37 17.21
C LEU A 58 37.66 -13.52 17.03
N TYR A 59 37.52 -12.25 16.63
CA TYR A 59 38.63 -11.39 16.22
C TYR A 59 38.84 -10.18 17.13
N GLY A 60 37.98 -10.00 18.14
CA GLY A 60 38.17 -9.01 19.20
C GLY A 60 37.39 -7.70 19.03
N ASN A 61 37.42 -6.87 20.08
CA ASN A 61 36.60 -5.66 20.18
C ASN A 61 36.93 -4.60 19.12
N ARG A 62 38.14 -4.63 18.54
CA ARG A 62 38.56 -3.63 17.54
C ARG A 62 37.76 -3.68 16.24
N LEU A 63 36.95 -4.72 16.03
CA LEU A 63 36.05 -4.82 14.87
C LEU A 63 34.74 -4.04 15.02
N TRP A 64 34.52 -3.33 16.14
CA TRP A 64 33.36 -2.44 16.29
C TRP A 64 33.23 -1.44 15.14
N LEU A 65 34.36 -0.95 14.59
CA LEU A 65 34.35 -0.08 13.41
C LEU A 65 33.78 -0.76 12.15
N GLY A 66 34.01 -2.06 11.98
CA GLY A 66 33.43 -2.82 10.88
C GLY A 66 31.91 -2.92 11.00
N VAL A 67 31.40 -3.11 12.23
CA VAL A 67 29.95 -3.10 12.53
C VAL A 67 29.34 -1.72 12.26
N LEU A 68 30.01 -0.65 12.72
CA LEU A 68 29.57 0.72 12.49
C LEU A 68 29.48 1.02 11.00
N LEU A 69 30.56 0.79 10.25
CA LEU A 69 30.62 1.08 8.82
C LEU A 69 29.58 0.24 8.06
N GLY A 70 29.48 -1.05 8.37
CA GLY A 70 28.52 -1.94 7.73
C GLY A 70 27.06 -1.50 7.95
N SER A 71 26.70 -1.16 9.19
CA SER A 71 25.37 -0.67 9.55
C SER A 71 25.08 0.72 8.98
N PHE A 72 26.06 1.63 9.02
CA PHE A 72 25.98 2.94 8.37
C PHE A 72 25.67 2.78 6.88
N CYS A 73 26.40 1.93 6.16
CA CYS A 73 26.17 1.69 4.73
C CYS A 73 24.75 1.18 4.45
N VAL A 74 24.23 0.23 5.24
CA VAL A 74 22.84 -0.25 5.06
C VAL A 74 21.83 0.88 5.20
N ASN A 75 21.95 1.68 6.26
CA ASN A 75 21.00 2.74 6.55
C ASN A 75 21.16 3.94 5.61
N ALA A 76 22.38 4.29 5.21
CA ALA A 76 22.66 5.35 4.25
C ALA A 76 22.12 5.01 2.85
N ILE A 77 22.26 3.75 2.41
CA ILE A 77 21.67 3.29 1.14
C ILE A 77 20.14 3.40 1.19
N THR A 78 19.51 3.00 2.29
CA THR A 78 18.05 3.10 2.46
C THR A 78 17.58 4.55 2.48
N ALA A 79 18.31 5.45 3.15
CA ALA A 79 18.02 6.88 3.17
C ALA A 79 18.14 7.52 1.77
N TRP A 80 19.13 7.09 0.98
CA TRP A 80 19.32 7.59 -0.39
C TRP A 80 18.12 7.30 -1.30
N GLN A 81 17.44 6.17 -1.09
CA GLN A 81 16.26 5.78 -1.88
C GLN A 81 15.03 6.67 -1.63
N HIS A 82 14.98 7.37 -0.49
CA HIS A 82 13.81 8.17 -0.07
C HIS A 82 14.09 9.69 -0.08
N GLY A 83 15.24 10.11 -0.65
CA GLY A 83 15.71 11.50 -0.64
C GLY A 83 16.72 11.73 0.49
N PRO A 84 18.04 11.66 0.22
CA PRO A 84 19.04 11.77 1.26
C PRO A 84 19.07 13.18 1.87
N SER A 85 19.09 13.25 3.19
CA SER A 85 19.31 14.48 3.96
C SER A 85 20.47 14.33 4.93
N TRP A 86 21.10 15.44 5.32
CA TRP A 86 22.14 15.43 6.35
C TRP A 86 21.64 14.77 7.65
N TRP A 87 20.36 14.99 7.97
CA TRP A 87 19.68 14.36 9.10
C TRP A 87 19.65 12.83 8.96
N SER A 88 19.21 12.32 7.80
CA SER A 88 19.13 10.88 7.54
C SER A 88 20.51 10.18 7.59
N MET A 89 21.58 10.87 7.18
CA MET A 89 22.95 10.37 7.31
C MET A 89 23.40 10.33 8.78
N GLY A 90 23.03 11.34 9.56
CA GLY A 90 23.24 11.37 11.01
C GLY A 90 22.50 10.22 11.71
N THR A 91 21.23 9.98 11.36
CA THR A 91 20.44 8.83 11.83
C THR A 91 21.14 7.51 11.50
N ALA A 92 21.60 7.33 10.26
CA ALA A 92 22.32 6.12 9.84
C ALA A 92 23.61 5.89 10.66
N ALA A 93 24.37 6.94 10.95
CA ALA A 93 25.59 6.85 11.76
C ALA A 93 25.27 6.50 13.22
N ALA A 94 24.24 7.12 13.81
CA ALA A 94 23.80 6.85 15.18
C ALA A 94 23.28 5.41 15.34
N ILE A 95 22.55 4.89 14.36
CA ILE A 95 22.15 3.47 14.31
C ILE A 95 23.38 2.56 14.25
N GLY A 96 24.40 2.92 13.46
CA GLY A 96 25.66 2.18 13.37
C GLY A 96 26.44 2.12 14.69
N VAL A 97 26.42 3.20 15.46
CA VAL A 97 26.98 3.24 16.83
C VAL A 97 26.20 2.30 17.75
N GLY A 98 24.87 2.34 17.73
CA GLY A 98 24.01 1.44 18.51
C GLY A 98 24.28 -0.05 18.20
N ALA A 99 24.37 -0.40 16.93
CA ALA A 99 24.69 -1.77 16.49
C ALA A 99 26.08 -2.22 16.97
N SER A 100 27.06 -1.31 16.98
CA SER A 100 28.40 -1.60 17.49
C SER A 100 28.40 -1.86 18.99
N PHE A 101 27.68 -1.04 19.76
CA PHE A 101 27.54 -1.26 21.21
C PHE A 101 26.81 -2.55 21.53
N GLN A 102 25.79 -2.93 20.77
CA GLN A 102 25.13 -4.22 20.91
C GLN A 102 26.10 -5.39 20.74
N ALA A 103 26.90 -5.40 19.67
CA ALA A 103 27.88 -6.47 19.42
C ALA A 103 28.95 -6.53 20.53
N LEU A 104 29.42 -5.37 20.99
CA LEU A 104 30.37 -5.27 22.10
C LEU A 104 29.77 -5.74 23.44
N ALA A 105 28.52 -5.36 23.74
CA ALA A 105 27.81 -5.79 24.93
C ALA A 105 27.61 -7.31 24.94
N GLY A 106 27.12 -7.89 23.83
CA GLY A 106 26.96 -9.33 23.71
C GLY A 106 28.28 -10.08 23.87
N ALA A 107 29.35 -9.61 23.22
CA ALA A 107 30.67 -10.23 23.34
C ALA A 107 31.23 -10.10 24.77
N GLY A 108 31.03 -8.96 25.42
CA GLY A 108 31.43 -8.71 26.81
C GLY A 108 30.70 -9.64 27.78
N LEU A 109 29.38 -9.76 27.66
CA LEU A 109 28.55 -10.65 28.49
C LEU A 109 28.95 -12.12 28.30
N ILE A 110 29.13 -12.57 27.06
CA ILE A 110 29.55 -13.95 26.77
C ILE A 110 30.94 -14.23 27.38
N ARG A 111 31.92 -13.35 27.16
CA ARG A 111 33.26 -13.53 27.74
C ARG A 111 33.24 -13.54 29.27
N ARG A 112 32.38 -12.75 29.89
CA ARG A 112 32.29 -12.62 31.36
C ARG A 112 31.59 -13.79 32.04
N PHE A 113 30.52 -14.31 31.45
CA PHE A 113 29.62 -15.27 32.11
C PHE A 113 29.62 -16.68 31.51
N VAL A 114 30.13 -16.85 30.28
CA VAL A 114 30.30 -18.15 29.60
C VAL A 114 31.78 -18.49 29.45
N GLY A 115 32.61 -17.49 29.13
CA GLY A 115 34.00 -17.67 28.74
C GLY A 115 34.14 -17.89 27.23
N PHE A 116 35.22 -17.36 26.64
CA PHE A 116 35.53 -17.53 25.22
C PHE A 116 37.06 -17.55 25.02
N PRO A 117 37.64 -18.46 24.20
CA PRO A 117 36.98 -19.46 23.34
C PRO A 117 36.27 -20.56 24.14
N THR A 118 35.13 -21.03 23.64
CA THR A 118 34.30 -22.06 24.28
C THR A 118 33.91 -23.14 23.27
N SER A 119 33.79 -24.37 23.75
CA SER A 119 33.24 -25.48 22.96
C SER A 119 31.72 -25.60 23.12
N LEU A 120 31.09 -24.85 24.04
CA LEU A 120 29.67 -24.94 24.39
C LEU A 120 29.24 -26.40 24.60
N ASN A 121 29.85 -27.06 25.58
CA ASN A 121 29.56 -28.47 25.87
C ASN A 121 28.55 -28.63 27.00
N ARG A 122 28.42 -27.63 27.89
CA ARG A 122 27.45 -27.64 28.99
C ARG A 122 26.16 -26.93 28.58
N GLU A 123 25.03 -27.49 29.00
CA GLU A 123 23.70 -26.88 28.78
C GLU A 123 23.61 -25.46 29.32
N SER A 124 24.16 -25.22 30.51
CA SER A 124 24.15 -23.90 31.14
C SER A 124 25.01 -22.87 30.38
N GLU A 125 26.09 -23.31 29.73
CA GLU A 125 26.91 -22.45 28.86
C GLU A 125 26.14 -22.08 27.59
N ILE A 126 25.46 -23.05 26.97
CA ILE A 126 24.64 -22.82 25.77
C ILE A 126 23.47 -21.89 26.08
N ALA A 127 22.74 -22.14 27.16
CA ALA A 127 21.61 -21.30 27.56
C ALA A 127 22.04 -19.85 27.83
N LYS A 128 23.13 -19.65 28.59
CA LYS A 128 23.71 -18.32 28.83
C LYS A 128 24.22 -17.68 27.55
N PHE A 129 24.88 -18.43 26.67
CA PHE A 129 25.38 -17.92 25.39
C PHE A 129 24.24 -17.38 24.53
N LEU A 130 23.15 -18.14 24.38
CA LEU A 130 21.98 -17.75 23.59
C LEU A 130 21.23 -16.58 24.25
N LEU A 131 21.02 -16.61 25.57
CA LEU A 131 20.29 -15.56 26.28
C LEU A 131 21.06 -14.22 26.30
N LEU A 132 22.35 -14.27 26.66
CA LEU A 132 23.17 -13.07 26.85
C LEU A 132 23.58 -12.44 25.52
N GLY A 133 23.89 -13.25 24.50
CA GLY A 133 24.23 -12.76 23.17
C GLY A 133 23.00 -12.35 22.35
N GLY A 134 21.87 -13.04 22.50
CA GLY A 134 20.64 -12.73 21.80
C GLY A 134 19.79 -11.71 22.56
N PRO A 135 18.69 -12.13 23.22
CA PRO A 135 17.71 -11.23 23.83
C PRO A 135 18.27 -10.10 24.67
N VAL A 136 19.29 -10.37 25.51
CA VAL A 136 19.81 -9.39 26.47
C VAL A 136 20.63 -8.30 25.79
N SER A 137 21.65 -8.64 24.98
CA SER A 137 22.42 -7.60 24.30
C SER A 137 21.62 -6.89 23.20
N CYS A 138 20.61 -7.55 22.61
CA CYS A 138 19.77 -6.94 21.58
C CYS A 138 18.89 -5.80 22.10
N VAL A 139 18.70 -5.68 23.42
CA VAL A 139 18.07 -4.50 24.04
C VAL A 139 18.85 -3.22 23.72
N VAL A 140 20.19 -3.30 23.61
CA VAL A 140 21.04 -2.14 23.35
C VAL A 140 20.74 -1.55 21.96
N GLY A 141 20.82 -2.35 20.90
CA GLY A 141 20.60 -1.87 19.54
C GLY A 141 19.15 -1.48 19.29
N ALA A 142 18.17 -2.25 19.80
CA ALA A 142 16.76 -1.90 19.70
C ALA A 142 16.44 -0.55 20.38
N THR A 143 16.99 -0.31 21.58
CA THR A 143 16.78 0.94 22.31
C THR A 143 17.46 2.11 21.62
N CYS A 144 18.73 1.97 21.22
CA CYS A 144 19.43 3.03 20.48
C CYS A 144 18.75 3.35 19.15
N GLY A 145 18.41 2.33 18.37
CA GLY A 145 17.77 2.47 17.06
C GLY A 145 16.40 3.14 17.15
N ALA A 146 15.51 2.62 17.99
CA ALA A 146 14.17 3.19 18.15
C ALA A 146 14.21 4.61 18.74
N ALA A 147 15.13 4.90 19.66
CA ALA A 147 15.31 6.26 20.21
C ALA A 147 15.80 7.25 19.15
N VAL A 148 16.73 6.85 18.29
CA VAL A 148 17.19 7.69 17.17
C VAL A 148 16.05 7.98 16.18
N LEU A 149 15.19 7.00 15.90
CA LEU A 149 14.04 7.20 15.01
C LEU A 149 12.99 8.14 15.59
N LEU A 150 12.85 8.24 16.92
CA LEU A 150 11.96 9.19 17.58
C LEU A 150 12.35 10.65 17.35
N CYS A 151 13.58 10.94 16.94
CA CYS A 151 14.05 12.29 16.68
C CYS A 151 13.51 12.85 15.34
N GLY A 152 12.27 12.52 14.95
CA GLY A 152 11.60 13.08 13.78
C GLY A 152 11.43 12.13 12.59
N THR A 153 11.76 10.85 12.71
CA THR A 153 11.53 9.85 11.64
C THR A 153 10.22 9.09 11.83
N ILE A 154 9.87 8.73 13.07
CA ILE A 154 8.63 8.03 13.40
C ILE A 154 7.84 8.76 14.48
N PRO A 155 6.49 8.69 14.47
CA PRO A 155 5.67 9.22 15.55
C PRO A 155 5.85 8.41 16.84
N PRO A 156 5.68 9.04 18.04
CA PRO A 156 5.82 8.35 19.32
C PRO A 156 4.95 7.10 19.49
N SER A 157 3.76 7.09 18.88
CA SER A 157 2.85 5.94 18.88
C SER A 157 3.45 4.68 18.24
N ARG A 158 4.43 4.82 17.34
CA ARG A 158 5.12 3.71 16.68
C ARG A 158 6.40 3.26 17.40
N PHE A 159 6.77 3.89 18.51
CA PHE A 159 7.99 3.57 19.24
C PHE A 159 8.04 2.10 19.69
N LEU A 160 7.04 1.64 20.46
CA LEU A 160 7.02 0.29 21.01
C LEU A 160 7.04 -0.78 19.92
N PHE A 161 6.28 -0.55 18.85
CA PHE A 161 6.28 -1.45 17.68
C PHE A 161 7.65 -1.50 17.00
N SER A 162 8.29 -0.34 16.79
CA SER A 162 9.61 -0.27 16.15
C SER A 162 10.70 -0.89 17.03
N TRP A 163 10.67 -0.61 18.33
CA TRP A 163 11.59 -1.20 19.31
C TRP A 163 11.45 -2.73 19.36
N PHE A 164 10.21 -3.24 19.44
CA PHE A 164 9.96 -4.67 19.51
C PHE A 164 10.40 -5.39 18.23
N THR A 165 10.11 -4.83 17.06
CA THR A 165 10.51 -5.41 15.77
C THR A 165 12.02 -5.45 15.59
N TRP A 166 12.74 -4.40 15.99
CA TRP A 166 14.21 -4.39 16.00
C TRP A 166 14.79 -5.44 16.95
N TRP A 167 14.26 -5.49 18.18
CA TRP A 167 14.72 -6.44 19.19
C TRP A 167 14.52 -7.90 18.74
N VAL A 168 13.37 -8.23 18.15
CA VAL A 168 13.10 -9.56 17.58
C VAL A 168 14.08 -9.87 16.45
N GLY A 169 14.23 -8.96 15.48
CA GLY A 169 15.10 -9.15 14.32
C GLY A 169 16.55 -9.44 14.72
N ASP A 170 17.12 -8.61 15.60
CA ASP A 170 18.48 -8.76 16.09
C ASP A 170 18.66 -10.02 16.94
N THR A 171 17.70 -10.34 17.80
CA THR A 171 17.72 -11.54 18.63
C THR A 171 17.77 -12.79 17.77
N VAL A 172 16.84 -12.93 16.83
CA VAL A 172 16.82 -14.06 15.88
C VAL A 172 18.10 -14.11 15.07
N GLY A 173 18.56 -12.95 14.59
CA GLY A 173 19.83 -12.81 13.87
C GLY A 173 21.00 -13.39 14.66
N VAL A 174 21.12 -13.04 15.94
CA VAL A 174 22.16 -13.57 16.81
C VAL A 174 21.99 -15.08 17.06
N LEU A 175 20.79 -15.53 17.41
CA LEU A 175 20.51 -16.93 17.78
C LEU A 175 20.76 -17.90 16.62
N ILE A 176 20.60 -17.46 15.37
CA ILE A 176 20.82 -18.29 14.18
C ILE A 176 22.25 -18.12 13.65
N PHE A 177 22.66 -16.89 13.36
CA PHE A 177 23.88 -16.65 12.58
C PHE A 177 25.15 -16.68 13.42
N THR A 178 25.09 -16.34 14.71
CA THR A 178 26.26 -16.45 15.59
C THR A 178 26.73 -17.91 15.71
N PRO A 179 25.90 -18.88 16.15
CA PRO A 179 26.34 -20.26 16.23
C PRO A 179 26.69 -20.85 14.85
N LEU A 180 25.96 -20.47 13.79
CA LEU A 180 26.29 -20.89 12.42
C LEU A 180 27.74 -20.51 12.06
N ILE A 181 28.13 -19.26 12.26
CA ILE A 181 29.50 -18.79 11.96
C ILE A 181 30.54 -19.50 12.85
N LEU A 182 30.21 -19.72 14.13
CA LEU A 182 31.10 -20.44 15.03
C LEU A 182 31.37 -21.88 14.55
N THR A 183 30.40 -22.58 13.93
CA THR A 183 30.66 -23.93 13.35
C THR A 183 31.75 -23.92 12.28
N PHE A 184 31.94 -22.80 11.58
CA PHE A 184 32.96 -22.67 10.54
C PHE A 184 34.28 -22.11 11.03
N LEU A 185 34.28 -21.22 12.03
CA LEU A 185 35.46 -20.40 12.38
C LEU A 185 35.96 -20.57 13.83
N ALA A 186 35.13 -21.07 14.75
CA ALA A 186 35.48 -21.10 16.16
C ALA A 186 36.53 -22.16 16.52
N LEU A 187 37.23 -21.88 17.63
CA LEU A 187 38.18 -22.77 18.27
C LEU A 187 37.57 -23.33 19.57
N PRO A 188 37.93 -24.56 19.98
CA PRO A 188 38.82 -25.51 19.30
C PRO A 188 38.17 -26.20 18.09
N ARG A 189 38.94 -26.42 17.00
CA ARG A 189 38.43 -26.97 15.73
C ARG A 189 37.82 -28.37 15.86
N SER A 190 38.31 -29.19 16.79
CA SER A 190 37.83 -30.55 17.03
C SER A 190 36.36 -30.59 17.43
N ALA A 191 35.90 -29.62 18.23
CA ALA A 191 34.51 -29.52 18.67
C ALA A 191 33.59 -28.96 17.57
N TRP A 192 34.02 -27.88 16.91
CA TRP A 192 33.16 -27.13 15.99
C TRP A 192 33.06 -27.73 14.58
N THR A 193 34.07 -28.47 14.11
CA THR A 193 34.05 -29.07 12.76
C THR A 193 32.95 -30.13 12.62
N LYS A 194 32.74 -30.97 13.64
CA LYS A 194 31.64 -31.95 13.67
C LYS A 194 30.26 -31.24 13.60
N ARG A 195 30.14 -30.06 14.21
CA ARG A 195 28.90 -29.27 14.27
C ARG A 195 28.50 -28.60 12.95
N ARG A 196 29.38 -28.57 11.94
CA ARG A 196 29.03 -28.02 10.61
C ARG A 196 27.84 -28.74 9.99
N PHE A 197 27.83 -30.07 10.09
CA PHE A 197 26.76 -30.89 9.52
C PHE A 197 25.61 -31.16 10.50
N THR A 198 25.88 -31.24 11.81
CA THR A 198 24.84 -31.55 12.81
C THR A 198 24.12 -30.32 13.35
N VAL A 199 24.69 -29.11 13.22
CA VAL A 199 24.06 -27.84 13.63
C VAL A 199 23.97 -26.88 12.44
N GLY A 200 25.07 -26.66 11.73
CA GLY A 200 25.14 -25.67 10.64
C GLY A 200 24.20 -25.98 9.48
N ALA A 201 24.26 -27.19 8.92
CA ALA A 201 23.41 -27.59 7.80
C ALA A 201 21.90 -27.57 8.16
N PRO A 202 21.44 -28.13 9.29
CA PRO A 202 20.05 -27.99 9.73
C PRO A 202 19.60 -26.54 9.91
N LEU A 203 20.44 -25.67 10.48
CA LEU A 203 20.11 -24.23 10.62
C LEU A 203 19.92 -23.57 9.26
N VAL A 204 20.82 -23.82 8.30
CA VAL A 204 20.71 -23.27 6.94
C VAL A 204 19.46 -23.79 6.22
N VAL A 205 19.20 -25.10 6.29
CA VAL A 205 18.04 -25.74 5.63
C VAL A 205 16.73 -25.23 6.23
N THR A 206 16.59 -25.23 7.56
CA THR A 206 15.37 -24.77 8.24
C THR A 206 15.13 -23.27 8.04
N PHE A 207 16.19 -22.46 8.03
CA PHE A 207 16.11 -21.04 7.68
C PHE A 207 15.65 -20.85 6.24
N ALA A 208 16.24 -21.56 5.27
CA ALA A 208 15.86 -21.48 3.86
C ALA A 208 14.40 -21.90 3.64
N VAL A 209 13.95 -22.97 4.29
CA VAL A 209 12.55 -23.43 4.24
C VAL A 209 11.61 -22.39 4.84
N THR A 210 11.97 -21.78 5.97
CA THR A 210 11.19 -20.69 6.59
C THR A 210 11.08 -19.49 5.65
N VAL A 211 12.18 -19.08 5.03
CA VAL A 211 12.21 -17.98 4.05
C VAL A 211 11.34 -18.33 2.84
N LEU A 212 11.40 -19.57 2.34
CA LEU A 212 10.56 -20.02 1.23
C LEU A 212 9.07 -19.94 1.58
N PHE A 213 8.66 -20.47 2.74
CA PHE A 213 7.27 -20.38 3.18
C PHE A 213 6.82 -18.93 3.38
N PHE A 214 7.68 -18.07 3.91
CA PHE A 214 7.41 -16.64 4.02
C PHE A 214 7.20 -15.98 2.64
N VAL A 215 8.07 -16.26 1.66
CA VAL A 215 7.93 -15.72 0.29
C VAL A 215 6.64 -16.19 -0.35
N ILE A 216 6.29 -17.47 -0.20
CA ILE A 216 5.03 -18.03 -0.71
C ILE A 216 3.83 -17.35 -0.04
N ALA A 217 3.83 -17.27 1.30
CA ALA A 217 2.76 -16.64 2.07
C ALA A 217 2.58 -15.16 1.68
N ARG A 218 3.68 -14.41 1.53
CA ARG A 218 3.66 -13.01 1.07
C ARG A 218 3.08 -12.89 -0.34
N HIS A 219 3.46 -13.77 -1.26
CA HIS A 219 2.96 -13.74 -2.64
C HIS A 219 1.46 -14.04 -2.72
N TRP A 220 1.00 -15.00 -1.92
CA TRP A 220 -0.42 -15.34 -1.82
C TRP A 220 -1.23 -14.21 -1.23
N ASP A 221 -0.70 -13.60 -0.19
CA ASP A 221 -1.35 -12.48 0.49
C ASP A 221 -1.45 -11.24 -0.41
N GLN A 222 -0.39 -10.88 -1.14
CA GLN A 222 -0.43 -9.80 -2.12
C GLN A 222 -1.48 -10.06 -3.21
N LYS A 223 -1.53 -11.28 -3.75
CA LYS A 223 -2.55 -11.65 -4.74
C LYS A 223 -3.96 -11.57 -4.18
N ARG A 224 -4.16 -11.98 -2.93
CA ARG A 224 -5.45 -11.88 -2.24
C ARG A 224 -5.87 -10.42 -2.07
N GLY A 225 -4.96 -9.54 -1.68
CA GLY A 225 -5.20 -8.10 -1.59
C GLY A 225 -5.57 -7.48 -2.94
N GLU A 226 -4.82 -7.80 -4.00
CA GLU A 226 -5.12 -7.35 -5.37
C GLU A 226 -6.49 -7.84 -5.87
N GLN A 227 -6.86 -9.09 -5.59
CA GLN A 227 -8.16 -9.64 -5.96
C GLN A 227 -9.30 -8.99 -5.18
N ALA A 228 -9.14 -8.80 -3.87
CA ALA A 228 -10.13 -8.11 -3.04
C ALA A 228 -10.35 -6.67 -3.51
N PHE A 229 -9.27 -5.95 -3.81
CA PHE A 229 -9.33 -4.62 -4.41
C PHE A 229 -10.07 -4.64 -5.76
N ARG A 230 -9.70 -5.53 -6.69
CA ARG A 230 -10.35 -5.63 -8.00
C ARG A 230 -11.84 -5.93 -7.89
N GLN A 231 -12.23 -6.82 -6.97
CA GLN A 231 -13.64 -7.16 -6.75
C GLN A 231 -14.44 -5.95 -6.26
N GLN A 232 -13.94 -5.23 -5.26
CA GLN A 232 -14.62 -4.03 -4.74
C GLN A 232 -14.63 -2.89 -5.77
N ALA A 233 -13.52 -2.69 -6.49
CA ALA A 233 -13.45 -1.70 -7.57
C ALA A 233 -14.47 -2.00 -8.68
N HIS A 234 -14.62 -3.27 -9.07
CA HIS A 234 -15.64 -3.68 -10.04
C HIS A 234 -17.06 -3.41 -9.56
N VAL A 235 -17.35 -3.65 -8.27
CA VAL A 235 -18.65 -3.33 -7.66
C VAL A 235 -18.92 -1.82 -7.71
N VAL A 236 -17.94 -0.99 -7.34
CA VAL A 236 -18.07 0.48 -7.40
C VAL A 236 -18.32 0.96 -8.83
N VAL A 237 -17.54 0.48 -9.80
CA VAL A 237 -17.70 0.82 -11.22
C VAL A 237 -19.09 0.44 -11.72
N SER A 238 -19.56 -0.77 -11.38
CA SER A 238 -20.87 -1.26 -11.81
C SER A 238 -22.00 -0.44 -11.19
N ALA A 239 -21.90 -0.12 -9.90
CA ALA A 239 -22.88 0.69 -9.20
C ALA A 239 -22.97 2.11 -9.79
N ILE A 240 -21.84 2.74 -10.09
CA ILE A 240 -21.83 4.08 -10.73
C ILE A 240 -22.48 3.99 -12.12
N ARG A 241 -22.10 3.00 -12.93
CA ARG A 241 -22.69 2.79 -14.26
C ARG A 241 -24.21 2.62 -14.19
N GLU A 242 -24.70 1.78 -13.29
CA GLU A 242 -26.13 1.54 -13.09
C GLU A 242 -26.84 2.81 -12.62
N LYS A 243 -26.25 3.55 -11.67
CA LYS A 243 -26.85 4.79 -11.16
C LYS A 243 -26.89 5.91 -12.19
N CYS A 244 -25.95 5.95 -13.14
CA CYS A 244 -25.98 6.88 -14.26
C CYS A 244 -27.19 6.67 -15.18
N GLN A 245 -27.74 5.46 -15.29
CA GLN A 245 -28.88 5.19 -16.18
C GLN A 245 -30.16 5.89 -15.73
N VAL A 246 -30.35 6.09 -14.42
CA VAL A 246 -31.56 6.70 -13.84
C VAL A 246 -31.83 8.11 -14.39
N PRO A 247 -30.84 9.03 -14.42
CA PRO A 247 -30.92 10.30 -15.14
C PRO A 247 -31.43 10.20 -16.58
N LEU A 248 -30.83 9.30 -17.36
CA LEU A 248 -31.14 9.15 -18.78
C LEU A 248 -32.58 8.66 -18.96
N GLU A 249 -32.98 7.62 -18.23
CA GLU A 249 -34.34 7.07 -18.29
C GLU A 249 -35.40 8.10 -17.89
N SER A 250 -35.10 8.98 -16.93
CA SER A 250 -36.02 10.04 -16.51
C SER A 250 -36.28 11.04 -17.65
N VAL A 251 -35.23 11.44 -18.37
CA VAL A 251 -35.35 12.37 -19.51
C VAL A 251 -36.05 11.72 -20.70
N LEU A 252 -35.78 10.44 -20.97
CA LEU A 252 -36.47 9.67 -22.00
C LEU A 252 -37.94 9.43 -21.65
N CYS A 253 -38.27 9.21 -20.38
CA CYS A 253 -39.65 9.12 -19.92
C CYS A 253 -40.41 10.45 -20.16
N LEU A 254 -39.76 11.58 -19.86
CA LEU A 254 -40.31 12.90 -20.16
C LEU A 254 -40.46 13.12 -21.68
N GLN A 255 -39.49 12.69 -22.50
CA GLN A 255 -39.58 12.73 -23.96
C GLN A 255 -40.81 11.96 -24.47
N ASN A 256 -41.02 10.75 -23.95
CA ASN A 256 -42.17 9.91 -24.31
C ASN A 256 -43.50 10.54 -23.88
N PHE A 257 -43.53 11.24 -22.74
CA PHE A 257 -44.70 12.01 -22.32
C PHE A 257 -45.07 13.11 -23.34
N TYR A 258 -44.08 13.80 -23.90
CA TYR A 258 -44.27 14.78 -24.98
C TYR A 258 -44.66 14.13 -26.32
N HIS A 259 -44.22 12.91 -26.61
CA HIS A 259 -44.63 12.20 -27.82
C HIS A 259 -46.07 11.68 -27.77
N GLY A 260 -46.56 11.36 -26.57
CA GLY A 260 -47.92 10.83 -26.36
C GLY A 260 -49.01 11.89 -26.19
N SER A 261 -48.64 13.19 -26.13
CA SER A 261 -49.56 14.28 -25.78
C SER A 261 -49.55 15.36 -26.86
N GLU A 262 -50.72 15.85 -27.28
CA GLU A 262 -50.82 16.90 -28.30
C GLU A 262 -50.49 18.29 -27.75
N ASN A 263 -50.81 18.56 -26.48
CA ASN A 263 -50.51 19.81 -25.80
C ASN A 263 -50.32 19.52 -24.31
N ILE A 264 -49.18 19.93 -23.73
CA ILE A 264 -48.87 19.73 -22.31
C ILE A 264 -48.96 21.08 -21.63
N THR A 265 -49.82 21.15 -20.61
CA THR A 265 -49.93 22.34 -19.76
C THR A 265 -48.82 22.38 -18.70
N ARG A 266 -48.53 23.57 -18.17
CA ARG A 266 -47.58 23.77 -17.07
C ARG A 266 -47.91 22.90 -15.85
N ASP A 267 -49.18 22.79 -15.48
CA ASP A 267 -49.62 22.01 -14.32
C ASP A 267 -49.43 20.50 -14.53
N GLU A 268 -49.70 20.00 -15.74
CA GLU A 268 -49.44 18.60 -16.09
C GLU A 268 -47.94 18.29 -16.04
N PHE A 269 -47.11 19.19 -16.60
CA PHE A 269 -45.65 19.07 -16.53
C PHE A 269 -45.16 18.99 -15.08
N HIS A 270 -45.58 19.94 -14.22
CA HIS A 270 -45.18 19.95 -12.80
C HIS A 270 -45.64 18.71 -12.05
N THR A 271 -46.84 18.19 -12.35
CA THR A 271 -47.38 16.99 -11.71
C THR A 271 -46.52 15.75 -12.04
N VAL A 272 -46.22 15.54 -13.33
CA VAL A 272 -45.40 14.40 -13.78
C VAL A 272 -43.97 14.49 -13.25
N VAL A 273 -43.35 15.66 -13.43
CA VAL A 273 -41.95 15.88 -13.06
C VAL A 273 -41.74 15.88 -11.54
N GLY A 274 -42.67 16.45 -10.76
CA GLY A 274 -42.57 16.48 -9.30
C GLY A 274 -42.45 15.09 -8.69
N ALA A 275 -43.20 14.11 -9.21
CA ALA A 275 -43.09 12.72 -8.77
C ALA A 275 -41.75 12.07 -9.13
N MET A 276 -41.13 12.46 -10.25
CA MET A 276 -39.81 11.95 -10.67
C MET A 276 -38.69 12.51 -9.78
N LEU A 277 -38.72 13.82 -9.50
CA LEU A 277 -37.72 14.49 -8.67
C LEU A 277 -37.71 13.97 -7.23
N GLN A 278 -38.89 13.71 -6.65
CA GLN A 278 -38.98 13.14 -5.29
C GLN A 278 -38.33 11.76 -5.17
N ARG A 279 -38.31 10.96 -6.24
CA ARG A 279 -37.73 9.61 -6.25
C ARG A 279 -36.22 9.62 -6.50
N HIS A 280 -35.69 10.72 -7.04
CA HIS A 280 -34.31 10.80 -7.52
C HIS A 280 -33.66 12.13 -7.12
N PRO A 281 -33.19 12.25 -5.87
CA PRO A 281 -32.65 13.50 -5.32
C PRO A 281 -31.38 14.03 -6.01
N GLY A 282 -30.70 13.21 -6.83
CA GLY A 282 -29.56 13.67 -7.65
C GLY A 282 -29.93 14.44 -8.91
N MET A 283 -31.24 14.59 -9.21
CA MET A 283 -31.75 15.46 -10.26
C MET A 283 -31.99 16.86 -9.71
N GLN A 284 -31.35 17.86 -10.32
CA GLN A 284 -31.51 19.26 -9.92
C GLN A 284 -32.73 19.91 -10.55
N ALA A 285 -33.00 19.59 -11.82
CA ALA A 285 -34.16 20.06 -12.55
C ALA A 285 -34.50 19.13 -13.71
N LEU A 286 -35.78 19.08 -14.08
CA LEU A 286 -36.24 18.61 -15.39
C LEU A 286 -36.90 19.78 -16.12
N GLU A 287 -36.63 19.89 -17.41
CA GLU A 287 -36.97 21.07 -18.20
C GLU A 287 -37.60 20.69 -19.54
N TRP A 288 -38.46 21.57 -20.05
CA TRP A 288 -38.92 21.59 -21.43
C TRP A 288 -38.39 22.84 -22.11
N VAL A 289 -37.68 22.64 -23.22
CA VAL A 289 -37.12 23.70 -24.04
C VAL A 289 -37.78 23.65 -25.40
N GLU A 290 -38.38 24.77 -25.78
CA GLU A 290 -39.07 24.88 -27.06
C GLU A 290 -38.16 25.51 -28.11
N ARG A 291 -38.30 25.07 -29.36
CA ARG A 291 -37.63 25.73 -30.47
C ARG A 291 -38.46 26.92 -30.94
N VAL A 292 -37.89 28.12 -30.86
CA VAL A 292 -38.57 29.36 -31.24
C VAL A 292 -37.86 30.01 -32.42
N PRO A 293 -38.47 30.06 -33.62
CA PRO A 293 -37.93 30.82 -34.75
C PRO A 293 -37.86 32.31 -34.45
N ARG A 294 -36.92 33.01 -35.10
CA ARG A 294 -36.73 34.46 -34.94
C ARG A 294 -38.01 35.27 -35.00
N ASP A 295 -38.81 35.01 -36.03
CA ASP A 295 -40.02 35.78 -36.34
C ASP A 295 -41.15 35.56 -35.33
N SER A 296 -41.07 34.47 -34.55
CA SER A 296 -42.07 34.11 -33.53
C SER A 296 -41.71 34.60 -32.13
N ARG A 297 -40.50 35.15 -31.90
CA ARG A 297 -40.00 35.50 -30.56
C ARG A 297 -40.94 36.43 -29.79
N THR A 298 -41.40 37.52 -30.41
CA THR A 298 -42.22 38.53 -29.71
C THR A 298 -43.58 37.98 -29.30
N ASP A 299 -44.21 37.19 -30.16
CA ASP A 299 -45.50 36.56 -29.84
C ASP A 299 -45.33 35.45 -28.81
N TYR A 300 -44.24 34.69 -28.86
CA TYR A 300 -43.89 33.69 -27.87
C TYR A 300 -43.67 34.31 -26.48
N GLU A 301 -42.85 35.34 -26.34
CA GLU A 301 -42.62 36.03 -25.06
C GLU A 301 -43.93 36.62 -24.49
N ARG A 302 -44.80 37.17 -25.35
CA ARG A 302 -46.12 37.67 -24.93
C ARG A 302 -47.03 36.54 -24.43
N HIS A 303 -47.09 35.43 -25.15
CA HIS A 303 -47.89 34.26 -24.77
C HIS A 303 -47.40 33.66 -23.44
N GLN A 304 -46.10 33.44 -23.31
CA GLN A 304 -45.51 32.91 -22.08
C GLN A 304 -45.69 33.85 -20.89
N SER A 305 -45.59 35.17 -21.09
CA SER A 305 -45.84 36.14 -20.02
C SER A 305 -47.29 36.12 -19.53
N ALA A 306 -48.24 35.92 -20.44
CA ALA A 306 -49.66 35.77 -20.11
C ALA A 306 -49.94 34.45 -19.37
N GLU A 307 -49.35 33.34 -19.82
CA GLU A 307 -49.46 32.02 -19.15
C GLU A 307 -48.88 32.07 -17.72
N LEU A 308 -47.75 32.76 -17.52
CA LEU A 308 -47.08 32.89 -16.22
C LEU A 308 -47.67 33.97 -15.30
N SER A 309 -48.54 34.85 -15.83
CA SER A 309 -48.95 36.09 -15.14
C SER A 309 -47.77 36.92 -14.61
N SER A 310 -46.62 36.86 -15.30
CA SER A 310 -45.34 37.48 -14.94
C SER A 310 -44.49 37.70 -16.19
N PRO A 311 -43.63 38.74 -16.24
CA PRO A 311 -42.77 38.96 -17.41
C PRO A 311 -41.86 37.77 -17.72
N TYR A 312 -41.97 37.26 -18.94
CA TYR A 312 -41.10 36.22 -19.49
C TYR A 312 -40.33 36.79 -20.69
N HIS A 313 -39.00 36.69 -20.62
CA HIS A 313 -38.12 37.12 -21.69
C HIS A 313 -37.12 36.02 -22.03
N ILE A 314 -36.77 35.90 -23.30
CA ILE A 314 -35.65 35.06 -23.71
C ILE A 314 -34.35 35.76 -23.28
N THR A 315 -33.57 35.09 -22.43
CA THR A 315 -32.37 35.64 -21.79
C THR A 315 -31.11 34.85 -22.14
N GLU A 316 -29.95 35.48 -22.01
CA GLU A 316 -28.64 34.86 -22.18
C GLU A 316 -27.63 35.36 -21.15
N ARG A 317 -26.46 34.71 -21.07
CA ARG A 317 -25.36 35.16 -20.22
C ARG A 317 -24.40 36.03 -21.01
N ASP A 318 -24.07 37.20 -20.47
CA ASP A 318 -23.01 38.04 -21.00
C ASP A 318 -21.61 37.46 -20.69
N SER A 319 -20.55 38.10 -21.19
CA SER A 319 -19.16 37.68 -20.95
C SER A 319 -18.75 37.75 -19.47
N GLN A 320 -19.54 38.40 -18.61
CA GLN A 320 -19.35 38.48 -17.16
C GLN A 320 -20.25 37.49 -16.41
N SER A 321 -20.89 36.53 -17.13
CA SER A 321 -21.83 35.55 -16.59
C SER A 321 -23.10 36.14 -15.95
N ARG A 322 -23.47 37.37 -16.31
CA ARG A 322 -24.71 38.01 -15.86
C ARG A 322 -25.84 37.73 -16.84
N MET A 323 -27.05 37.55 -16.32
CA MET A 323 -28.25 37.33 -17.14
C MET A 323 -28.67 38.63 -17.81
N THR A 324 -28.86 38.60 -19.12
CA THR A 324 -29.26 39.73 -19.98
C THR A 324 -30.28 39.26 -21.02
N LEU A 325 -30.90 40.18 -21.77
CA LEU A 325 -31.80 39.80 -22.87
C LEU A 325 -31.02 39.14 -24.00
N ALA A 326 -31.58 38.08 -24.58
CA ALA A 326 -30.92 37.36 -25.66
C ALA A 326 -30.73 38.26 -26.89
N THR A 327 -29.53 38.22 -27.45
CA THR A 327 -29.19 38.87 -28.72
C THR A 327 -29.99 38.26 -29.88
N VAL A 328 -30.10 38.96 -31.01
CA VAL A 328 -30.91 38.50 -32.14
C VAL A 328 -30.26 37.29 -32.81
N ARG A 329 -31.00 36.18 -32.89
CA ARG A 329 -30.61 34.92 -33.56
C ARG A 329 -31.72 34.42 -34.49
N ASP A 330 -31.38 33.49 -35.38
CA ASP A 330 -32.30 32.86 -36.33
C ASP A 330 -33.29 31.91 -35.63
N GLU A 331 -32.85 31.27 -34.57
CA GLU A 331 -33.66 30.43 -33.69
C GLU A 331 -33.16 30.54 -32.25
N TYR A 332 -34.07 30.29 -31.30
CA TYR A 332 -33.82 30.30 -29.87
C TYR A 332 -34.27 28.97 -29.25
N PHE A 333 -33.62 28.59 -28.17
CA PHE A 333 -33.97 27.42 -27.36
C PHE A 333 -34.21 27.83 -25.91
N PRO A 334 -35.26 28.64 -25.63
CA PRO A 334 -35.56 29.08 -24.28
C PRO A 334 -36.20 27.97 -23.44
N VAL A 335 -35.82 27.90 -22.15
CA VAL A 335 -36.50 27.05 -21.17
C VAL A 335 -37.93 27.55 -20.95
N ARG A 336 -38.93 26.74 -21.33
CA ARG A 336 -40.36 27.06 -21.22
C ARG A 336 -40.95 26.57 -19.89
N TYR A 337 -40.74 25.29 -19.59
CA TYR A 337 -41.12 24.67 -18.32
C TYR A 337 -39.90 24.17 -17.58
N LEU A 338 -39.95 24.29 -16.26
CA LEU A 338 -38.84 23.97 -15.37
C LEU A 338 -39.41 23.58 -14.01
N ALA A 339 -38.93 22.47 -13.46
CA ALA A 339 -39.27 22.04 -12.10
C ALA A 339 -38.06 21.38 -11.42
N PRO A 340 -37.84 21.63 -10.11
CA PRO A 340 -38.57 22.58 -9.26
C PRO A 340 -38.19 24.03 -9.64
N LEU A 341 -39.12 24.98 -9.48
CA LEU A 341 -38.83 26.40 -9.76
C LEU A 341 -37.97 27.05 -8.67
N GLU A 342 -38.21 26.69 -7.42
CA GLU A 342 -37.46 27.19 -6.27
C GLU A 342 -35.97 26.83 -6.40
N GLY A 343 -35.11 27.85 -6.34
CA GLY A 343 -33.65 27.72 -6.53
C GLY A 343 -33.19 27.67 -7.99
N ASN A 344 -34.12 27.54 -8.94
CA ASN A 344 -33.84 27.39 -10.37
C ASN A 344 -34.43 28.54 -11.23
N GLU A 345 -34.86 29.65 -10.62
CA GLU A 345 -35.62 30.72 -11.27
C GLU A 345 -34.86 31.37 -12.45
N ARG A 346 -33.53 31.48 -12.31
CA ARG A 346 -32.65 32.09 -13.33
C ARG A 346 -32.54 31.29 -14.62
N ALA A 347 -32.95 30.02 -14.62
CA ALA A 347 -32.92 29.16 -15.81
C ALA A 347 -34.18 29.31 -16.65
N LEU A 348 -35.30 29.78 -16.07
CA LEU A 348 -36.53 30.03 -16.83
C LEU A 348 -36.30 31.13 -17.88
N GLY A 349 -36.60 30.83 -19.14
CA GLY A 349 -36.36 31.75 -20.27
C GLY A 349 -34.91 31.82 -20.73
N TYR A 350 -33.98 31.09 -20.13
CA TYR A 350 -32.59 31.06 -20.59
C TYR A 350 -32.48 30.34 -21.94
N ASP A 351 -31.91 31.03 -22.94
CA ASP A 351 -31.64 30.50 -24.27
C ASP A 351 -30.41 29.58 -24.24
N LEU A 352 -30.64 28.27 -24.30
CA LEU A 352 -29.57 27.28 -24.33
C LEU A 352 -28.71 27.39 -25.60
N GLY A 353 -29.27 27.95 -26.68
CA GLY A 353 -28.54 28.23 -27.93
C GLY A 353 -27.49 29.33 -27.80
N SER A 354 -27.53 30.13 -26.73
CA SER A 354 -26.53 31.18 -26.48
C SER A 354 -25.16 30.63 -26.03
N SER A 355 -25.09 29.38 -25.58
CA SER A 355 -23.85 28.72 -25.15
C SER A 355 -23.34 27.76 -26.24
N PRO A 356 -22.09 27.92 -26.73
CA PRO A 356 -21.55 27.06 -27.78
C PRO A 356 -21.59 25.56 -27.45
N ASP A 357 -21.23 25.19 -26.22
CA ASP A 357 -21.19 23.79 -25.78
C ASP A 357 -22.59 23.16 -25.71
N ARG A 358 -23.59 23.93 -25.24
CA ARG A 358 -24.99 23.48 -25.18
C ARG A 358 -25.60 23.40 -26.58
N LEU A 359 -25.34 24.40 -27.42
CA LEU A 359 -25.79 24.41 -28.81
C LEU A 359 -25.22 23.23 -29.61
N ALA A 360 -23.96 22.87 -29.39
CA ALA A 360 -23.35 21.69 -30.00
C ALA A 360 -24.07 20.39 -29.57
N ALA A 361 -24.40 20.25 -28.28
CA ALA A 361 -25.15 19.10 -27.77
C ALA A 361 -26.59 19.04 -28.31
N LEU A 362 -27.30 20.17 -28.34
CA LEU A 362 -28.65 20.28 -28.91
C LEU A 362 -28.68 19.88 -30.40
N ARG A 363 -27.70 20.36 -31.17
CA ARG A 363 -27.56 20.00 -32.59
C ARG A 363 -27.25 18.52 -32.76
N LEU A 364 -26.34 17.97 -31.97
CA LEU A 364 -26.01 16.54 -32.02
C LEU A 364 -27.23 15.67 -31.66
N ALA A 365 -28.01 16.06 -30.64
CA ALA A 365 -29.24 15.37 -30.27
C ALA A 365 -30.27 15.40 -31.42
N CYS A 366 -30.49 16.58 -32.02
CA CYS A 366 -31.37 16.73 -33.19
C CYS A 366 -30.91 15.89 -34.39
N ASP A 367 -29.61 15.95 -34.73
CA ASP A 367 -29.08 15.29 -35.92
C ASP A 367 -29.09 13.76 -35.76
N THR A 368 -28.81 13.25 -34.55
CA THR A 368 -28.78 11.80 -34.26
C THR A 368 -30.17 11.23 -33.99
N GLY A 369 -31.10 12.04 -33.47
CA GLY A 369 -32.39 11.55 -32.98
C GLY A 369 -32.32 10.86 -31.61
N GLU A 370 -31.16 10.89 -30.96
CA GLU A 370 -30.91 10.21 -29.68
C GLU A 370 -30.65 11.21 -28.55
N ALA A 371 -30.71 10.73 -27.31
CA ALA A 371 -30.35 11.54 -26.15
C ALA A 371 -28.83 11.78 -26.08
N VAL A 372 -28.43 13.02 -25.78
CA VAL A 372 -27.03 13.46 -25.73
C VAL A 372 -26.75 14.15 -24.41
N ALA A 373 -25.64 13.82 -23.76
CA ALA A 373 -25.13 14.54 -22.60
C ALA A 373 -24.17 15.68 -23.00
N SER A 374 -24.25 16.79 -22.28
CA SER A 374 -23.27 17.87 -22.34
C SER A 374 -21.90 17.41 -21.82
N GLY A 375 -20.87 18.21 -22.08
CA GLY A 375 -19.63 18.13 -21.31
C GLY A 375 -19.85 18.64 -19.87
N ARG A 376 -18.77 18.73 -19.10
CA ARG A 376 -18.81 19.37 -17.78
C ARG A 376 -19.28 20.82 -17.91
N LEU A 377 -20.38 21.16 -17.26
CA LEU A 377 -20.89 22.53 -17.20
C LEU A 377 -20.80 23.06 -15.77
N VAL A 378 -20.49 24.36 -15.65
CA VAL A 378 -20.82 25.12 -14.43
C VAL A 378 -22.28 25.56 -14.56
N LEU A 379 -23.12 25.19 -13.59
CA LEU A 379 -24.56 25.40 -13.70
C LEU A 379 -24.96 26.88 -13.65
N VAL A 380 -26.19 27.14 -14.13
CA VAL A 380 -27.01 28.36 -14.04
C VAL A 380 -26.82 29.20 -12.76
N GLN A 381 -26.66 28.46 -11.66
CA GLN A 381 -27.03 28.89 -10.32
C GLN A 381 -26.03 28.47 -9.23
N GLU A 382 -24.85 27.94 -9.56
CA GLU A 382 -23.94 27.41 -8.54
C GLU A 382 -22.87 28.39 -8.05
N GLU A 383 -22.83 28.60 -6.73
CA GLU A 383 -21.76 29.32 -6.01
C GLU A 383 -20.54 28.43 -5.70
N GLN A 384 -20.70 27.10 -5.78
CA GLN A 384 -19.64 26.10 -5.56
C GLN A 384 -19.30 25.40 -6.89
N GLN A 385 -18.02 25.20 -7.22
CA GLN A 385 -17.52 24.63 -8.48
C GLN A 385 -17.83 23.12 -8.66
N ARG A 386 -19.09 22.70 -8.52
CA ARG A 386 -19.53 21.31 -8.72
C ARG A 386 -19.77 21.02 -10.20
N SER A 387 -19.70 19.74 -10.58
CA SER A 387 -19.78 19.31 -11.97
C SER A 387 -21.22 18.96 -12.36
N GLY A 388 -21.89 19.91 -13.00
CA GLY A 388 -23.19 19.69 -13.60
C GLY A 388 -23.10 19.10 -15.01
N ILE A 389 -24.07 18.25 -15.35
CA ILE A 389 -24.25 17.69 -16.70
C ILE A 389 -25.72 17.82 -17.08
N ILE A 390 -25.97 18.13 -18.35
CA ILE A 390 -27.31 18.23 -18.92
C ILE A 390 -27.49 17.12 -19.94
N ILE A 391 -28.60 16.39 -19.87
CA ILE A 391 -29.01 15.43 -20.89
C ILE A 391 -30.11 16.07 -21.74
N PHE A 392 -29.94 16.05 -23.05
CA PHE A 392 -30.89 16.57 -24.03
C PHE A 392 -31.53 15.42 -24.79
N ALA A 393 -32.86 15.34 -24.84
CA ALA A 393 -33.57 14.41 -25.70
C ALA A 393 -34.49 15.18 -26.68
N PRO A 394 -34.36 14.96 -28.00
CA PRO A 394 -35.08 15.76 -29.00
C PRO A 394 -36.54 15.31 -29.13
N VAL A 395 -37.48 16.25 -29.22
CA VAL A 395 -38.90 15.95 -29.46
C VAL A 395 -39.28 16.42 -30.86
N TYR A 396 -39.79 15.48 -31.65
CA TYR A 396 -40.27 15.69 -33.02
C TYR A 396 -41.80 15.65 -33.08
N ARG A 397 -42.36 16.41 -34.03
CA ARG A 397 -43.82 16.54 -34.22
C ARG A 397 -44.55 15.21 -34.42
N MET A 398 -43.94 14.27 -35.13
CA MET A 398 -44.55 12.96 -35.46
C MET A 398 -44.23 11.86 -34.42
N GLY A 399 -43.72 12.21 -33.25
CA GLY A 399 -43.42 11.23 -32.21
C GLY A 399 -42.17 10.38 -32.44
N ARG A 400 -41.49 10.55 -33.59
CA ARG A 400 -40.35 9.73 -34.02
C ARG A 400 -39.36 10.53 -34.88
N PRO A 401 -38.04 10.24 -34.79
CA PRO A 401 -37.05 10.89 -35.64
C PRO A 401 -37.26 10.49 -37.11
N ALA A 402 -37.15 11.47 -38.01
CA ALA A 402 -37.18 11.22 -39.45
C ALA A 402 -35.93 10.46 -39.92
N ALA A 403 -35.95 9.92 -41.16
CA ALA A 403 -34.83 9.13 -41.68
C ALA A 403 -33.59 9.98 -42.00
N THR A 404 -33.80 11.22 -42.48
CA THR A 404 -32.73 12.14 -42.86
C THR A 404 -32.48 13.19 -41.77
N VAL A 405 -31.27 13.74 -41.72
CA VAL A 405 -30.90 14.80 -40.78
C VAL A 405 -31.70 16.08 -41.09
N GLU A 406 -31.87 16.40 -42.37
CA GLU A 406 -32.62 17.57 -42.82
C GLU A 406 -34.09 17.51 -42.36
N ASP A 407 -34.73 16.34 -42.47
CA ASP A 407 -36.11 16.17 -42.02
C ASP A 407 -36.21 16.21 -40.49
N ARG A 408 -35.25 15.64 -39.75
CA ARG A 408 -35.21 15.76 -38.28
C ARG A 408 -35.15 17.22 -37.85
N ARG A 409 -34.29 18.02 -38.47
CA ARG A 409 -34.18 19.46 -38.19
C ARG A 409 -35.46 20.23 -38.51
N ARG A 410 -36.24 19.81 -39.52
CA ARG A 410 -37.53 20.44 -39.87
C ARG A 410 -38.65 20.05 -38.92
N GLU A 411 -38.66 18.81 -38.45
CA GLU A 411 -39.69 18.26 -37.57
C GLU A 411 -39.43 18.51 -36.07
N LEU A 412 -38.27 19.06 -35.71
CA LEU A 412 -37.90 19.38 -34.33
C LEU A 412 -38.86 20.42 -33.73
N VAL A 413 -39.50 20.04 -32.63
CA VAL A 413 -40.39 20.89 -31.80
C VAL A 413 -39.62 21.50 -30.63
N GLY A 414 -38.73 20.73 -30.02
CA GLY A 414 -38.01 21.14 -28.81
C GLY A 414 -37.22 20.00 -28.21
N PHE A 415 -36.85 20.13 -26.95
CA PHE A 415 -36.08 19.14 -26.21
C PHE A 415 -36.65 18.98 -24.81
N THR A 416 -36.66 17.74 -24.32
CA THR A 416 -36.76 17.46 -22.89
C THR A 416 -35.36 17.37 -22.31
N LEU A 417 -35.18 17.89 -21.10
CA LEU A 417 -33.88 17.94 -20.46
C LEU A 417 -33.93 17.53 -19.01
N GLY A 418 -32.79 17.04 -18.55
CA GLY A 418 -32.52 16.88 -17.13
C GLY A 418 -31.16 17.47 -16.77
N VAL A 419 -31.12 18.13 -15.62
CA VAL A 419 -29.92 18.73 -15.04
C VAL A 419 -29.51 17.87 -13.84
N PHE A 420 -28.28 17.36 -13.87
CA PHE A 420 -27.78 16.40 -12.90
C PHE A 420 -26.45 16.82 -12.33
N ARG A 421 -26.21 16.47 -11.06
CA ARG A 421 -24.90 16.57 -10.44
C ARG A 421 -24.21 15.22 -10.49
N VAL A 422 -22.98 15.21 -10.98
CA VAL A 422 -22.15 14.00 -10.99
C VAL A 422 -21.90 13.52 -9.57
N GLU A 423 -21.71 14.46 -8.64
CA GLU A 423 -21.42 14.15 -7.25
C GLU A 423 -22.58 13.37 -6.60
N ASP A 424 -23.81 13.83 -6.81
CA ASP A 424 -25.00 13.18 -6.23
C ASP A 424 -25.22 11.77 -6.82
N ILE A 425 -24.91 11.57 -8.10
CA ILE A 425 -24.98 10.24 -8.75
C ILE A 425 -23.97 9.29 -8.12
N VAL A 426 -22.72 9.75 -7.96
CA VAL A 426 -21.64 8.94 -7.37
C VAL A 426 -21.95 8.65 -5.91
N ASP A 427 -22.39 9.63 -5.14
CA ASP A 427 -22.76 9.48 -3.73
C ASP A 427 -23.90 8.48 -3.55
N ALA A 428 -24.94 8.57 -4.39
CA ALA A 428 -26.06 7.64 -4.38
C ALA A 428 -25.71 6.24 -4.90
N ALA A 429 -24.62 6.08 -5.65
CA ALA A 429 -24.14 4.77 -6.11
C ALA A 429 -23.32 4.05 -5.04
N VAL A 430 -22.55 4.79 -4.23
CA VAL A 430 -21.56 4.20 -3.30
C VAL A 430 -22.01 4.16 -1.85
N SER A 431 -22.99 4.98 -1.45
CA SER A 431 -23.45 5.08 -0.05
C SER A 431 -24.00 3.76 0.52
N GLU A 432 -24.62 2.93 -0.32
CA GLU A 432 -25.21 1.64 0.08
C GLU A 432 -24.22 0.47 0.05
N LEU A 433 -23.02 0.67 -0.51
CA LEU A 433 -22.05 -0.43 -0.73
C LEU A 433 -21.25 -0.80 0.52
N GLY A 434 -21.13 0.09 1.50
CA GLY A 434 -20.30 -0.12 2.70
C GLY A 434 -18.81 -0.30 2.40
N ILE A 435 -18.33 0.19 1.25
CA ILE A 435 -16.94 0.09 0.80
C ILE A 435 -16.18 1.34 1.22
N ASN A 436 -15.04 1.16 1.89
CA ASN A 436 -14.21 2.24 2.43
C ASN A 436 -12.76 2.12 1.97
N GLY A 437 -12.02 3.23 2.03
CA GLY A 437 -10.59 3.28 1.73
C GLY A 437 -10.24 3.24 0.24
N LEU A 438 -11.22 3.33 -0.65
CA LEU A 438 -11.00 3.47 -2.10
C LEU A 438 -11.11 4.95 -2.52
N ARG A 439 -10.34 5.32 -3.55
CA ARG A 439 -10.50 6.60 -4.25
C ARG A 439 -11.16 6.35 -5.59
N VAL A 440 -12.10 7.22 -5.97
CA VAL A 440 -12.86 7.12 -7.21
C VAL A 440 -12.71 8.43 -7.98
N GLN A 441 -12.47 8.33 -9.28
CA GLN A 441 -12.46 9.46 -10.21
C GLN A 441 -13.32 9.12 -11.42
N LEU A 442 -14.21 10.05 -11.79
CA LEU A 442 -14.98 9.97 -13.02
C LEU A 442 -14.39 10.97 -14.03
N VAL A 443 -14.12 10.50 -15.24
CA VAL A 443 -13.49 11.28 -16.31
C VAL A 443 -14.30 11.12 -17.60
N ASP A 444 -14.64 12.23 -18.26
CA ASP A 444 -15.13 12.23 -19.65
C ASP A 444 -13.92 12.09 -20.58
N VAL A 445 -13.86 10.99 -21.32
CA VAL A 445 -12.80 10.67 -22.29
C VAL A 445 -13.35 10.64 -23.72
N THR A 446 -14.47 11.33 -23.98
CA THR A 446 -15.07 11.42 -25.32
C THR A 446 -14.09 12.05 -26.34
N SER A 447 -13.27 13.00 -25.90
CA SER A 447 -12.14 13.53 -26.67
C SER A 447 -10.86 12.91 -26.12
N GLU A 448 -10.18 12.06 -26.91
CA GLU A 448 -8.94 11.39 -26.47
C GLU A 448 -7.82 12.39 -26.13
N ASP A 449 -7.79 13.53 -26.83
CA ASP A 449 -6.78 14.57 -26.67
C ASP A 449 -7.05 15.54 -25.51
N ASP A 450 -8.27 15.53 -24.94
CA ASP A 450 -8.68 16.45 -23.86
C ASP A 450 -9.61 15.77 -22.84
N PRO A 451 -9.11 14.80 -22.06
CA PRO A 451 -9.91 14.14 -21.03
C PRO A 451 -10.29 15.14 -19.92
N THR A 452 -11.58 15.21 -19.60
CA THR A 452 -12.10 16.15 -18.60
C THR A 452 -12.52 15.41 -17.34
N ALA A 453 -11.90 15.75 -16.19
CA ALA A 453 -12.32 15.21 -14.90
C ALA A 453 -13.72 15.77 -14.53
N LEU A 454 -14.67 14.86 -14.33
CA LEU A 454 -16.03 15.15 -13.88
C LEU A 454 -16.10 15.20 -12.36
N GLY A 455 -15.28 14.43 -11.65
CA GLY A 455 -15.21 14.51 -10.19
C GLY A 455 -14.27 13.47 -9.60
N ALA A 456 -13.81 13.71 -8.37
CA ALA A 456 -13.00 12.76 -7.62
C ALA A 456 -13.39 12.75 -6.14
N CYS A 457 -13.51 11.56 -5.55
CA CYS A 457 -13.84 11.39 -4.15
C CYS A 457 -13.07 10.24 -3.50
N SER A 458 -13.02 10.25 -2.18
CA SER A 458 -12.52 9.17 -1.34
C SER A 458 -13.70 8.56 -0.59
N LEU A 459 -13.84 7.24 -0.65
CA LEU A 459 -14.84 6.50 0.11
C LEU A 459 -14.32 6.31 1.55
N THR A 460 -15.03 6.82 2.53
CA THR A 460 -14.64 6.76 3.96
C THR A 460 -15.76 6.17 4.80
N GLU A 461 -15.47 5.76 6.03
CA GLU A 461 -16.49 5.27 6.97
C GLU A 461 -17.62 6.29 7.24
N ARG A 462 -17.34 7.58 7.08
CA ARG A 462 -18.31 8.67 7.27
C ARG A 462 -19.05 9.07 6.00
N GLY A 463 -18.89 8.29 4.92
CA GLY A 463 -19.43 8.58 3.59
C GLY A 463 -18.37 9.05 2.60
N THR A 464 -18.81 9.70 1.54
CA THR A 464 -17.96 10.22 0.47
C THR A 464 -17.31 11.55 0.85
N ARG A 465 -16.00 11.63 0.66
CA ARG A 465 -15.26 12.89 0.78
C ARG A 465 -14.81 13.33 -0.60
N TRP A 466 -15.45 14.36 -1.13
CA TRP A 466 -15.08 14.99 -2.39
C TRP A 466 -13.75 15.74 -2.28
N ILE A 467 -12.96 15.68 -3.35
CA ILE A 467 -11.66 16.35 -3.45
C ILE A 467 -11.89 17.66 -4.21
N ASP A 468 -11.86 18.79 -3.50
CA ASP A 468 -12.01 20.10 -4.10
C ASP A 468 -10.78 20.46 -4.94
N GLY A 469 -10.98 20.65 -6.24
CA GLY A 469 -9.94 21.07 -7.18
C GLY A 469 -9.82 20.18 -8.41
N ARG A 470 -9.08 20.67 -9.42
CA ARG A 470 -8.78 19.94 -10.66
C ARG A 470 -7.84 18.77 -10.35
N ALA A 471 -8.36 17.67 -9.82
CA ALA A 471 -7.64 16.41 -9.84
C ALA A 471 -7.27 16.12 -11.30
N GLU A 472 -5.98 15.94 -11.58
CA GLU A 472 -5.54 15.66 -12.96
C GLU A 472 -6.25 14.39 -13.46
N PRO A 473 -6.84 14.41 -14.66
CA PRO A 473 -7.53 13.25 -15.23
C PRO A 473 -6.61 12.03 -15.26
N GLY A 474 -7.02 10.93 -14.64
CA GLY A 474 -6.33 9.64 -14.74
C GLY A 474 -5.03 9.52 -13.93
N LYS A 475 -4.81 10.37 -12.92
CA LYS A 475 -3.65 10.27 -12.02
C LYS A 475 -4.07 10.00 -10.57
N LEU A 476 -4.63 8.82 -10.33
CA LEU A 476 -4.75 8.30 -8.97
C LEU A 476 -3.49 7.53 -8.60
N GLU A 477 -2.93 7.81 -7.42
CA GLU A 477 -1.75 7.09 -6.92
C GLU A 477 -2.12 5.67 -6.46
N GLY A 478 -1.25 4.70 -6.75
CA GLY A 478 -1.38 3.30 -6.31
C GLY A 478 -1.98 2.37 -7.38
N PRO A 479 -2.25 1.10 -7.03
CA PRO A 479 -2.93 0.17 -7.92
C PRO A 479 -4.30 0.72 -8.32
N THR A 480 -4.55 0.80 -9.63
CA THR A 480 -5.82 1.29 -10.18
C THR A 480 -6.57 0.21 -10.94
N HIS A 481 -7.88 0.36 -10.98
CA HIS A 481 -8.79 -0.40 -11.83
C HIS A 481 -9.70 0.60 -12.51
N ALA A 482 -9.82 0.52 -13.84
CA ALA A 482 -10.66 1.42 -14.60
C ALA A 482 -11.55 0.66 -15.57
N ALA A 483 -12.74 1.20 -15.81
CA ALA A 483 -13.60 0.76 -16.89
C ALA A 483 -14.25 1.95 -17.57
N THR A 484 -14.50 1.81 -18.87
CA THR A 484 -15.23 2.78 -19.67
C THR A 484 -16.66 2.31 -19.92
N PHE A 485 -17.57 3.26 -20.12
CA PHE A 485 -18.92 3.00 -20.64
C PHE A 485 -19.43 4.21 -21.42
N GLU A 486 -20.33 3.95 -22.36
CA GLU A 486 -21.04 4.99 -23.08
C GLU A 486 -22.22 5.49 -22.24
N PHE A 487 -22.39 6.81 -22.16
CA PHE A 487 -23.48 7.49 -21.49
C PHE A 487 -23.94 8.67 -22.35
N ALA A 488 -25.11 8.54 -22.99
CA ALA A 488 -25.72 9.58 -23.82
C ALA A 488 -24.73 10.23 -24.81
N LYS A 489 -24.11 9.40 -25.67
CA LYS A 489 -23.06 9.80 -26.65
C LYS A 489 -21.75 10.34 -26.07
N ARG A 490 -21.54 10.25 -24.76
CA ARG A 490 -20.26 10.49 -24.10
C ARG A 490 -19.60 9.17 -23.72
N ILE A 491 -18.28 9.12 -23.70
CA ILE A 491 -17.51 7.98 -23.18
C ILE A 491 -16.96 8.37 -21.82
N TRP A 492 -17.47 7.76 -20.76
CA TRP A 492 -17.00 8.00 -19.41
C TRP A 492 -16.09 6.88 -18.95
N LYS A 493 -15.04 7.25 -18.24
CA LYS A 493 -14.10 6.35 -17.57
C LYS A 493 -14.28 6.52 -16.06
N VAL A 494 -14.61 5.43 -15.36
CA VAL A 494 -14.52 5.36 -13.89
C VAL A 494 -13.19 4.73 -13.55
N GLU A 495 -12.37 5.46 -12.79
CA GLU A 495 -11.11 4.97 -12.26
C GLU A 495 -11.19 4.86 -10.74
N VAL A 496 -10.87 3.67 -10.23
CA VAL A 496 -10.85 3.36 -8.81
C VAL A 496 -9.42 3.02 -8.42
N ALA A 497 -8.92 3.61 -7.33
CA ALA A 497 -7.58 3.35 -6.82
C ALA A 497 -7.62 2.94 -5.35
N CYS A 498 -6.65 2.11 -4.97
CA CYS A 498 -6.44 1.77 -3.57
C CYS A 498 -6.00 3.02 -2.80
N GLY A 499 -6.79 3.45 -1.80
CA GLY A 499 -6.37 4.47 -0.85
C GLY A 499 -5.44 3.90 0.23
N PRO A 500 -4.74 4.77 0.97
CA PRO A 500 -3.86 4.34 2.06
C PRO A 500 -4.62 3.61 3.18
N GLU A 501 -5.88 3.97 3.41
CA GLU A 501 -6.75 3.34 4.43
C GLU A 501 -7.05 1.87 4.10
N PHE A 502 -7.31 1.54 2.83
CA PHE A 502 -7.55 0.17 2.39
C PHE A 502 -6.30 -0.70 2.51
N ALA A 503 -5.13 -0.14 2.16
CA ALA A 503 -3.84 -0.82 2.28
C ALA A 503 -3.46 -1.09 3.75
N ASP A 504 -3.84 -0.21 4.68
CA ASP A 504 -3.60 -0.40 6.11
C ASP A 504 -4.59 -1.38 6.77
N ALA A 505 -5.85 -1.42 6.32
CA ALA A 505 -6.86 -2.35 6.83
C ALA A 505 -6.59 -3.80 6.43
N THR A 506 -5.91 -4.03 5.30
CA THR A 506 -5.55 -5.37 4.79
C THR A 506 -4.20 -5.88 5.31
N ARG A 507 -3.66 -5.28 6.39
CA ARG A 507 -2.36 -5.69 6.96
C ARG A 507 -2.34 -7.17 7.36
N PRO A 508 -1.39 -7.97 6.87
CA PRO A 508 -1.46 -9.40 7.01
C PRO A 508 -0.68 -9.85 8.24
N PHE A 509 -1.36 -9.88 9.39
CA PHE A 509 -0.82 -10.47 10.63
C PHE A 509 -0.34 -11.92 10.42
N GLN A 510 -0.99 -12.65 9.51
CA GLN A 510 -0.67 -14.05 9.19
C GLN A 510 0.74 -14.22 8.61
N VAL A 511 1.19 -13.30 7.74
CA VAL A 511 2.55 -13.34 7.16
C VAL A 511 3.61 -13.14 8.24
N TRP A 512 3.31 -12.26 9.21
CA TRP A 512 4.14 -12.08 10.41
C TRP A 512 4.19 -13.36 11.26
N CYS A 513 3.07 -14.05 11.48
CA CYS A 513 3.05 -15.31 12.23
C CYS A 513 3.89 -16.41 11.58
N VAL A 514 3.85 -16.55 10.25
CA VAL A 514 4.65 -17.53 9.51
C VAL A 514 6.14 -17.25 9.69
N LEU A 515 6.56 -16.00 9.51
CA LEU A 515 7.97 -15.63 9.61
C LEU A 515 8.47 -15.72 11.06
N ALA A 516 7.78 -15.09 12.02
CA ALA A 516 8.18 -15.09 13.42
C ALA A 516 8.16 -16.51 14.02
N GLY A 517 7.11 -17.30 13.74
CA GLY A 517 6.99 -18.68 14.19
C GLY A 517 8.07 -19.58 13.58
N GLY A 518 8.32 -19.45 12.28
CA GLY A 518 9.39 -20.21 11.61
C GLY A 518 10.78 -19.87 12.14
N LEU A 519 11.09 -18.59 12.34
CA LEU A 519 12.38 -18.14 12.88
C LEU A 519 12.60 -18.55 14.35
N MET A 520 11.54 -18.55 15.15
CA MET A 520 11.56 -19.07 16.51
C MET A 520 11.82 -20.58 16.51
N LEU A 521 11.20 -21.32 15.58
CA LEU A 521 11.46 -22.74 15.37
C LEU A 521 12.93 -23.00 14.97
N VAL A 522 13.48 -22.22 14.03
CA VAL A 522 14.90 -22.33 13.63
C VAL A 522 15.83 -22.08 14.83
N SER A 523 15.56 -21.04 15.62
CA SER A 523 16.36 -20.70 16.80
C SER A 523 16.29 -21.81 17.87
N THR A 524 15.10 -22.38 18.08
CA THR A 524 14.87 -23.48 19.03
C THR A 524 15.58 -24.76 18.59
N ILE A 525 15.46 -25.12 17.31
CA ILE A 525 16.17 -26.26 16.72
C ILE A 525 17.69 -26.07 16.84
N GLY A 526 18.20 -24.87 16.53
CA GLY A 526 19.62 -24.55 16.69
C GLY A 526 20.12 -24.72 18.12
N GLY A 527 19.39 -24.18 19.10
CA GLY A 527 19.70 -24.34 20.51
C GLY A 527 19.64 -25.80 20.97
N PHE A 528 18.62 -26.54 20.55
CA PHE A 528 18.47 -27.97 20.84
C PHE A 528 19.62 -28.80 20.25
N LEU A 529 20.02 -28.54 18.99
CA LEU A 529 21.14 -29.23 18.34
C LEU A 529 22.48 -28.89 19.00
N LEU A 530 22.68 -27.65 19.47
CA LEU A 530 23.86 -27.30 20.28
C LEU A 530 23.87 -28.07 21.60
N ILE A 531 22.73 -28.19 22.28
CA ILE A 531 22.60 -28.97 23.52
C ILE A 531 22.89 -30.46 23.26
N LEU A 532 22.28 -31.02 22.22
CA LEU A 532 22.45 -32.43 21.86
C LEU A 532 23.92 -32.73 21.54
N THR A 533 24.54 -31.93 20.67
CA THR A 533 25.95 -32.12 20.29
C THR A 533 26.93 -31.82 21.43
N GLY A 534 26.58 -30.90 22.35
CA GLY A 534 27.33 -30.66 23.58
C GLY A 534 27.30 -31.86 24.52
N ARG A 535 26.10 -32.45 24.75
CA ARG A 535 25.93 -33.67 25.54
C ARG A 535 26.71 -34.83 24.95
N THR A 536 26.61 -35.06 23.64
CA THR A 536 27.36 -36.12 22.96
C THR A 536 28.87 -35.95 23.16
N ALA A 537 29.40 -34.72 23.01
CA ALA A 537 30.81 -34.45 23.23
C ALA A 537 31.27 -34.68 24.69
N GLN A 538 30.42 -34.39 25.68
CA GLN A 538 30.73 -34.69 27.08
C GLN A 538 30.74 -36.19 27.37
N ILE A 539 29.77 -36.93 26.82
CA ILE A 539 29.71 -38.37 26.98
C ILE A 539 30.93 -39.02 26.31
N GLU A 540 31.28 -38.63 25.08
CA GLU A 540 32.50 -39.09 24.39
C GLU A 540 33.75 -38.84 25.25
N ALA A 541 33.93 -37.61 25.76
CA ALA A 541 35.08 -37.28 26.60
C ALA A 541 35.13 -38.08 27.91
N LEU A 542 33.98 -38.33 28.53
CA LEU A 542 33.89 -39.14 29.75
C LEU A 542 34.21 -40.61 29.47
N VAL A 543 33.73 -41.15 28.35
CA VAL A 543 34.05 -42.52 27.91
C VAL A 543 35.54 -42.66 27.64
N ASP A 544 36.15 -41.70 26.93
CA ASP A 544 37.59 -41.70 26.66
C ASP A 544 38.41 -41.65 27.95
N GLU A 545 38.03 -40.81 28.91
CA GLU A 545 38.69 -40.72 30.22
C GLU A 545 38.57 -42.05 31.00
N ARG A 546 37.38 -42.66 31.00
CA ARG A 546 37.14 -43.95 31.68
C ARG A 546 37.90 -45.08 31.01
N THR A 547 37.93 -45.15 29.69
CA THR A 547 38.68 -46.16 28.93
C THR A 547 40.19 -45.99 29.16
N ALA A 548 40.70 -44.75 29.21
CA ALA A 548 42.10 -44.49 29.54
C ALA A 548 42.45 -44.91 30.98
N LYS A 549 41.59 -44.59 31.96
CA LYS A 549 41.74 -45.04 33.36
C LYS A 549 41.69 -46.56 33.47
N LEU A 550 40.79 -47.22 32.75
CA LEU A 550 40.65 -48.67 32.73
C LEU A 550 41.91 -49.33 32.13
N LYS A 551 42.43 -48.79 31.02
CA LYS A 551 43.68 -49.25 30.40
C LYS A 551 44.86 -49.13 31.35
N ASN A 552 45.01 -48.00 32.04
CA ASN A 552 46.09 -47.78 33.01
C ASN A 552 45.94 -48.70 34.24
N ALA A 553 44.72 -48.93 34.72
CA ALA A 553 44.46 -49.87 35.81
C ALA A 553 44.80 -51.32 35.42
N ASN A 554 44.43 -51.74 34.20
CA ASN A 554 44.80 -53.07 33.68
C ASN A 554 46.31 -53.24 33.57
N VAL A 555 47.03 -52.25 33.03
CA VAL A 555 48.50 -52.28 32.95
C VAL A 555 49.12 -52.37 34.34
N ARG A 556 48.59 -51.65 35.34
CA ARG A 556 49.07 -51.73 36.71
C ARG A 556 48.82 -53.10 37.35
N LEU A 557 47.65 -53.72 37.10
CA LEU A 557 47.35 -55.07 37.57
C LEU A 557 48.27 -56.12 36.94
N GLN A 558 48.56 -56.00 35.64
CA GLN A 558 49.53 -56.86 34.95
C GLN A 558 50.93 -56.72 35.55
N HIS A 559 51.35 -55.50 35.88
CA HIS A 559 52.64 -55.28 36.54
C HIS A 559 52.68 -55.89 37.95
N LEU A 560 51.61 -55.74 38.73
CA LEU A 560 51.53 -56.31 40.08
C LEU A 560 51.50 -57.85 40.08
N THR A 561 50.81 -58.46 39.11
CA THR A 561 50.77 -59.92 38.95
C THR A 561 52.14 -60.47 38.56
N LEU A 562 52.84 -59.83 37.62
CA LEU A 562 54.22 -60.18 37.28
C LEU A 562 55.18 -60.04 38.47
N GLN A 563 55.02 -58.99 39.30
CA GLN A 563 55.80 -58.84 40.53
C GLN A 563 55.47 -59.89 41.59
N ALA A 564 54.20 -60.28 41.72
CA ALA A 564 53.79 -61.34 42.63
C ALA A 564 54.32 -62.71 42.18
N GLU A 565 54.30 -62.99 40.87
CA GLU A 565 54.89 -64.20 40.29
C GLU A 565 56.41 -64.24 40.47
N SER A 566 57.12 -63.13 40.23
CA SER A 566 58.57 -63.07 40.45
C SER A 566 58.93 -63.20 41.93
N ALA A 567 58.17 -62.57 42.83
CA ALA A 567 58.33 -62.75 44.28
C ALA A 567 58.03 -64.18 44.72
N SER A 568 57.02 -64.83 44.15
CA SER A 568 56.71 -66.24 44.42
C SER A 568 57.83 -67.16 43.93
N ARG A 569 58.39 -66.93 42.74
CA ARG A 569 59.54 -67.69 42.23
C ARG A 569 60.77 -67.51 43.11
N ALA A 570 61.11 -66.28 43.48
CA ALA A 570 62.23 -66.00 44.38
C ALA A 570 62.04 -66.67 45.76
N LYS A 571 60.81 -66.71 46.28
CA LYS A 571 60.51 -67.43 47.53
C LYS A 571 60.66 -68.95 47.37
N SER A 572 60.27 -69.51 46.24
CA SER A 572 60.44 -70.94 45.94
C SER A 572 61.90 -71.35 45.66
N GLU A 573 62.76 -70.44 45.21
CA GLU A 573 64.20 -70.69 45.07
C GLU A 573 64.97 -70.55 46.40
N PHE A 574 64.40 -69.83 47.38
CA PHE A 574 65.00 -69.63 48.71
C PHE A 574 64.67 -70.76 49.71
N LEU A 575 63.54 -71.44 49.51
CA LEU A 575 63.10 -72.61 50.30
C LEU A 575 63.63 -73.90 49.68
#